data_AF-A0A8T3PYT9-F1
#
_entry.id   AF-A0A8T3PYT9-F1
#
_cell.length_a   1.000
_cell.length_b   1.000
_cell.length_c   1.000
_cell.angle_alpha   90.00
_cell.angle_beta   90.00
_cell.angle_gamma   90.00
#
_symmetry.space_group_name_H-M   'P 1'
#
loop_
_entity.id
_entity.type
_entity.pdbx_description
1 polymer ?
#
loop_
_entity_poly.entity_id
_entity_poly.type
_entity_poly.pdbx_seq_one_letter_code
_entity_poly.pdbx_strand_id
1 'polypeptide(L)'
;MAEITARRQGELLRPLFEILMEHPDGIQARDALAELAKRVQMTPFEAADFPNRAGVRRFEKLIRFHSINAVKAGWMRKQKGLWYITDEGRAAYDQYSDPEAFMREAIRLYRKWAAEQPAPEPSGEATPEDEPDAATTLEEAQEAARAAIEDHLREINPYDFQDLIASLLKAMGYHVDWVAPRGADDGIDIMAFS
;
A
#
# COMPACT_ATOMS: atom_id res chain seq x y z
N MET A 1 -8.45 26.68 -11.15
CA MET A 1 -9.23 25.42 -11.25
C MET A 1 -8.61 24.46 -10.25
N ALA A 2 -9.36 23.51 -9.68
CA ALA A 2 -8.74 22.49 -8.84
C ALA A 2 -7.77 21.68 -9.70
N GLU A 3 -6.49 21.63 -9.31
CA GLU A 3 -5.42 20.92 -10.04
C GLU A 3 -5.71 19.42 -10.17
N ILE A 4 -6.53 18.89 -9.26
CA ILE A 4 -6.99 17.50 -9.27
C ILE A 4 -8.51 17.46 -9.11
N THR A 5 -9.19 17.11 -10.21
CA THR A 5 -10.64 16.95 -10.25
C THR A 5 -11.05 15.53 -9.85
N ALA A 6 -12.34 15.31 -9.54
CA ALA A 6 -12.86 13.96 -9.28
C ALA A 6 -12.63 13.02 -10.48
N ARG A 7 -12.75 13.51 -11.72
CA ARG A 7 -12.37 12.75 -12.93
C ARG A 7 -10.91 12.31 -12.85
N ARG A 8 -9.99 13.25 -12.57
CA ARG A 8 -8.56 12.93 -12.52
C ARG A 8 -8.20 11.95 -11.41
N GLN A 9 -8.81 12.09 -10.22
CA GLN A 9 -8.65 11.11 -9.16
C GLN A 9 -9.07 9.71 -9.61
N GLY A 10 -10.13 9.60 -10.42
CA GLY A 10 -10.62 8.31 -10.91
C GLY A 10 -9.73 7.71 -11.97
N GLU A 11 -9.16 8.55 -12.83
CA GLU A 11 -8.17 8.13 -13.83
C GLU A 11 -6.89 7.59 -13.18
N LEU A 12 -6.59 7.99 -11.94
CA LEU A 12 -5.47 7.44 -11.15
C LEU A 12 -5.90 6.21 -10.32
N LEU A 13 -7.06 6.25 -9.70
CA LEU A 13 -7.49 5.22 -8.75
C LEU A 13 -8.04 3.96 -9.43
N ARG A 14 -8.62 4.06 -10.63
CA ARG A 14 -9.07 2.88 -11.39
C ARG A 14 -7.89 1.99 -11.84
N PRO A 15 -6.82 2.51 -12.47
CA PRO A 15 -5.64 1.70 -12.77
C PRO A 15 -4.93 1.16 -11.53
N LEU A 16 -5.01 1.88 -10.39
CA LEU A 16 -4.55 1.33 -9.12
C LEU A 16 -5.33 0.06 -8.75
N PHE A 17 -6.66 0.08 -8.89
CA PHE A 17 -7.49 -1.08 -8.60
C PHE A 17 -7.16 -2.28 -9.51
N GLU A 18 -6.83 -2.04 -10.78
CA GLU A 18 -6.35 -3.09 -11.68
C GLU A 18 -5.09 -3.77 -11.13
N ILE A 19 -4.11 -2.98 -10.68
CA ILE A 19 -2.90 -3.51 -10.03
C ILE A 19 -3.26 -4.34 -8.80
N LEU A 20 -4.15 -3.85 -7.93
CA LEU A 20 -4.54 -4.59 -6.73
C LEU A 20 -5.29 -5.89 -7.05
N MET A 21 -6.02 -5.94 -8.17
CA MET A 21 -6.69 -7.16 -8.61
C MET A 21 -5.71 -8.22 -9.10
N GLU A 22 -4.56 -7.82 -9.65
CA GLU A 22 -3.45 -8.71 -10.02
C GLU A 22 -2.73 -9.28 -8.78
N HIS A 23 -2.88 -8.65 -7.61
CA HIS A 23 -2.26 -9.05 -6.34
C HIS A 23 -3.31 -9.36 -5.25
N PRO A 24 -4.02 -10.50 -5.32
CA PRO A 24 -5.09 -10.84 -4.39
C PRO A 24 -4.62 -10.95 -2.93
N ASP A 25 -3.35 -11.35 -2.71
CA ASP A 25 -2.71 -11.44 -1.39
C ASP A 25 -2.14 -10.10 -0.90
N GLY A 26 -2.41 -9.01 -1.64
CA GLY A 26 -1.92 -7.68 -1.37
C GLY A 26 -0.56 -7.38 -1.98
N ILE A 27 -0.27 -6.09 -2.12
CA ILE A 27 0.97 -5.56 -2.67
C ILE A 27 1.48 -4.42 -1.80
N GLN A 28 2.81 -4.27 -1.68
CA GLN A 28 3.39 -3.14 -0.97
C GLN A 28 2.97 -1.82 -1.64
N ALA A 29 2.59 -0.82 -0.84
CA ALA A 29 2.17 0.48 -1.36
C ALA A 29 3.23 1.09 -2.29
N ARG A 30 4.52 0.96 -1.94
CA ARG A 30 5.66 1.33 -2.81
C ARG A 30 5.55 0.76 -4.21
N ASP A 31 5.36 -0.56 -4.28
CA ASP A 31 5.43 -1.32 -5.51
C ASP A 31 4.16 -1.07 -6.33
N ALA A 32 3.00 -0.96 -5.68
CA ALA A 32 1.75 -0.57 -6.34
C ALA A 32 1.84 0.83 -6.96
N LEU A 33 2.42 1.81 -6.25
CA LEU A 33 2.61 3.16 -6.75
C LEU A 33 3.65 3.21 -7.88
N ALA A 34 4.74 2.43 -7.76
CA ALA A 34 5.74 2.31 -8.81
C ALA A 34 5.19 1.66 -10.09
N GLU A 35 4.35 0.63 -9.96
CA GLU A 35 3.63 0.04 -11.10
C GLU A 35 2.62 1.01 -11.68
N LEU A 36 1.87 1.72 -10.84
CA LEU A 36 0.90 2.72 -11.29
C LEU A 36 1.57 3.83 -12.08
N ALA A 37 2.74 4.31 -11.62
CA ALA A 37 3.54 5.33 -12.31
C ALA A 37 3.96 4.92 -13.73
N LYS A 38 4.03 3.61 -14.02
CA LYS A 38 4.30 3.08 -15.36
C LYS A 38 3.05 3.00 -16.24
N ARG A 39 1.86 2.89 -15.63
CA ARG A 39 0.57 2.69 -16.33
C ARG A 39 -0.15 3.99 -16.66
N VAL A 40 0.15 5.09 -15.97
CA VAL A 40 -0.57 6.37 -16.15
C VAL A 40 0.35 7.48 -16.65
N GLN A 41 -0.18 8.31 -17.56
CA GLN A 41 0.47 9.55 -17.95
C GLN A 41 0.22 10.60 -16.86
N MET A 42 1.29 11.08 -16.23
CA MET A 42 1.20 12.11 -15.19
C MET A 42 1.08 13.51 -15.81
N THR A 43 0.35 14.39 -15.13
CA THR A 43 0.34 15.83 -15.45
C THR A 43 1.64 16.48 -14.96
N PRO A 44 2.03 17.66 -15.48
CA PRO A 44 3.18 18.41 -14.95
C PRO A 44 3.05 18.69 -13.45
N PHE A 45 1.83 18.91 -12.96
CA PHE A 45 1.54 19.10 -11.54
C PHE A 45 1.84 17.85 -10.72
N GLU A 46 1.35 16.69 -11.16
CA GLU A 46 1.59 15.40 -10.48
C GLU A 46 3.05 14.97 -10.53
N ALA A 47 3.72 15.27 -11.65
CA ALA A 47 5.11 14.91 -11.85
C ALA A 47 6.09 15.76 -11.04
N ALA A 48 5.67 16.95 -10.59
CA ALA A 48 6.49 17.88 -9.82
C ALA A 48 6.62 17.46 -8.35
N ASP A 49 7.65 18.00 -7.70
CA ASP A 49 7.82 17.90 -6.25
C ASP A 49 6.92 18.90 -5.50
N PHE A 50 6.74 18.67 -4.20
CA PHE A 50 6.14 19.68 -3.34
C PHE A 50 7.07 20.89 -3.18
N PRO A 51 6.56 22.14 -3.24
CA PRO A 51 7.38 23.35 -3.17
C PRO A 51 8.29 23.43 -1.93
N ASN A 52 7.83 22.90 -0.80
CA ASN A 52 8.54 22.95 0.48
C ASN A 52 9.31 21.65 0.79
N ARG A 53 9.35 20.67 -0.14
CA ARG A 53 9.93 19.33 0.08
C ARG A 53 10.55 18.79 -1.21
N ALA A 54 11.74 19.29 -1.54
CA ALA A 54 12.52 18.81 -2.68
C ALA A 54 12.77 17.30 -2.58
N GLY A 55 12.58 16.57 -3.68
CA GLY A 55 12.69 15.11 -3.76
C GLY A 55 11.44 14.35 -3.34
N VAL A 56 10.39 15.03 -2.85
CA VAL A 56 9.09 14.42 -2.55
C VAL A 56 8.13 14.74 -3.68
N ARG A 57 7.98 13.78 -4.60
CA ARG A 57 7.09 13.88 -5.74
C ARG A 57 5.62 13.90 -5.29
N ARG A 58 4.80 14.72 -5.97
CA ARG A 58 3.37 14.88 -5.67
C ARG A 58 2.59 13.60 -5.94
N PHE A 59 2.84 12.94 -7.06
CA PHE A 59 2.10 11.78 -7.53
C PHE A 59 1.77 10.75 -6.44
N GLU A 60 2.78 10.23 -5.74
CA GLU A 60 2.63 9.19 -4.72
C GLU A 60 1.79 9.69 -3.55
N LYS A 61 2.03 10.92 -3.09
CA LYS A 61 1.27 11.54 -1.99
C LYS A 61 -0.19 11.76 -2.34
N LEU A 62 -0.46 12.21 -3.57
CA LEU A 62 -1.81 12.41 -4.08
C LEU A 62 -2.60 11.10 -4.08
N ILE A 63 -2.01 10.01 -4.54
CA ILE A 63 -2.68 8.71 -4.58
C ILE A 63 -2.90 8.15 -3.17
N ARG A 64 -1.90 8.25 -2.28
CA ARG A 64 -2.06 7.84 -0.87
C ARG A 64 -3.19 8.61 -0.19
N PHE A 65 -3.29 9.91 -0.46
CA PHE A 65 -4.35 10.77 0.07
C PHE A 65 -5.73 10.42 -0.52
N HIS A 66 -5.87 10.39 -1.85
CA HIS A 66 -7.17 10.16 -2.49
C HIS A 66 -7.69 8.72 -2.30
N SER A 67 -6.81 7.74 -2.11
CA SER A 67 -7.20 6.36 -1.77
C SER A 67 -7.88 6.24 -0.41
N ILE A 68 -7.81 7.25 0.47
CA ILE A 68 -8.59 7.28 1.72
C ILE A 68 -10.09 7.15 1.40
N ASN A 69 -10.58 7.78 0.32
CA ASN A 69 -11.99 7.65 -0.09
C ASN A 69 -12.35 6.18 -0.35
N ALA A 70 -11.51 5.44 -1.09
CA ALA A 70 -11.72 4.02 -1.35
C ALA A 70 -11.61 3.16 -0.08
N VAL A 71 -10.72 3.50 0.85
CA VAL A 71 -10.62 2.81 2.14
C VAL A 71 -11.89 2.98 2.96
N LYS A 72 -12.38 4.21 3.11
CA LYS A 72 -13.60 4.49 3.89
C LYS A 72 -14.87 4.04 3.17
N ALA A 73 -14.84 3.89 1.84
CA ALA A 73 -15.88 3.23 1.06
C ALA A 73 -15.90 1.70 1.24
N GLY A 74 -14.89 1.12 1.89
CA GLY A 74 -14.76 -0.33 2.05
C GLY A 74 -14.26 -1.04 0.79
N TRP A 75 -13.75 -0.31 -0.21
CA TRP A 75 -13.28 -0.85 -1.49
C TRP A 75 -11.82 -1.30 -1.46
N MET A 76 -11.03 -0.72 -0.55
CA MET A 76 -9.63 -1.03 -0.34
C MET A 76 -9.35 -1.21 1.16
N ARG A 77 -8.37 -2.05 1.49
CA ARG A 77 -7.75 -2.11 2.82
C ARG A 77 -6.28 -1.78 2.74
N LYS A 78 -5.78 -1.00 3.70
CA LYS A 78 -4.36 -0.75 3.92
C LYS A 78 -3.95 -1.38 5.25
N GLN A 79 -3.04 -2.34 5.23
CA GLN A 79 -2.62 -3.06 6.45
C GLN A 79 -1.12 -3.34 6.41
N LYS A 80 -0.37 -2.82 7.39
CA LYS A 80 1.07 -3.08 7.55
C LYS A 80 1.88 -2.82 6.25
N GLY A 81 1.60 -1.71 5.58
CA GLY A 81 2.21 -1.33 4.29
C GLY A 81 1.65 -2.05 3.04
N LEU A 82 0.81 -3.08 3.22
CA LEU A 82 0.17 -3.80 2.12
C LEU A 82 -1.18 -3.17 1.77
N TRP A 83 -1.43 -3.02 0.48
CA TRP A 83 -2.69 -2.57 -0.10
C TRP A 83 -3.43 -3.76 -0.71
N TYR A 84 -4.73 -3.82 -0.42
CA TYR A 84 -5.62 -4.89 -0.86
C TYR A 84 -6.88 -4.29 -1.46
N ILE A 85 -7.41 -4.92 -2.49
CA ILE A 85 -8.77 -4.68 -2.95
C ILE A 85 -9.75 -5.64 -2.24
N THR A 86 -10.94 -5.15 -1.91
CA THR A 86 -12.04 -5.95 -1.34
C THR A 86 -12.96 -6.46 -2.44
N ASP A 87 -13.87 -7.36 -2.10
CA ASP A 87 -14.89 -7.83 -3.05
C ASP A 87 -15.84 -6.69 -3.44
N GLU A 88 -16.17 -5.81 -2.49
CA GLU A 88 -16.92 -4.58 -2.75
C GLU A 88 -16.15 -3.64 -3.68
N GLY A 89 -14.82 -3.57 -3.55
CA GLY A 89 -13.97 -2.78 -4.44
C GLY A 89 -13.93 -3.30 -5.87
N ARG A 90 -13.89 -4.63 -6.04
CA ARG A 90 -14.00 -5.27 -7.36
C ARG A 90 -15.36 -4.99 -7.99
N ALA A 91 -16.44 -5.18 -7.23
CA ALA A 91 -17.79 -4.90 -7.69
C ALA A 91 -17.97 -3.41 -8.08
N ALA A 92 -17.41 -2.48 -7.30
CA ALA A 92 -17.45 -1.06 -7.61
C ALA A 92 -16.65 -0.73 -8.88
N TYR A 93 -15.47 -1.33 -9.07
CA TYR A 93 -14.67 -1.15 -10.27
C TYR A 93 -15.43 -1.58 -11.54
N ASP A 94 -16.15 -2.71 -11.48
CA ASP A 94 -16.97 -3.22 -12.59
C ASP A 94 -18.22 -2.36 -12.83
N GLN A 95 -18.85 -1.88 -11.75
CA GLN A 95 -20.07 -1.08 -11.84
C GLN A 95 -19.84 0.32 -12.40
N TYR A 96 -18.73 0.96 -12.04
CA TYR A 96 -18.44 2.35 -12.40
C TYR A 96 -17.24 2.43 -13.37
N SER A 97 -17.53 2.25 -14.66
CA SER A 97 -16.53 2.35 -15.72
C SER A 97 -16.11 3.79 -16.05
N ASP A 98 -16.94 4.80 -15.78
CA ASP A 98 -16.54 6.20 -15.89
C ASP A 98 -15.70 6.61 -14.66
N PRO A 99 -14.47 7.12 -14.85
CA PRO A 99 -13.59 7.51 -13.76
C PRO A 99 -14.19 8.55 -12.80
N GLU A 100 -14.94 9.51 -13.32
CA GLU A 100 -15.54 10.55 -12.51
C GLU A 100 -16.69 10.00 -11.66
N ALA A 101 -17.53 9.13 -12.22
CA ALA A 101 -18.57 8.43 -11.49
C ALA A 101 -18.00 7.53 -10.39
N PHE A 102 -16.95 6.75 -10.69
CA PHE A 102 -16.25 5.90 -9.73
C PHE A 102 -15.79 6.71 -8.51
N MET A 103 -15.13 7.86 -8.73
CA MET A 103 -14.68 8.69 -7.62
C MET A 103 -15.80 9.40 -6.88
N ARG A 104 -16.81 9.91 -7.59
CA ARG A 104 -17.96 10.54 -6.93
C ARG A 104 -18.65 9.58 -5.98
N GLU A 105 -18.75 8.31 -6.35
CA GLU A 105 -19.32 7.30 -5.47
C GLU A 105 -18.41 7.01 -4.27
N ALA A 106 -17.10 6.86 -4.46
CA ALA A 106 -16.15 6.71 -3.35
C ALA A 106 -16.23 7.89 -2.36
N ILE A 107 -16.30 9.13 -2.86
CA ILE A 107 -16.47 10.35 -2.06
C ILE A 107 -17.82 10.35 -1.33
N ARG A 108 -18.90 9.93 -1.99
CA ARG A 108 -20.24 9.82 -1.38
C ARG A 108 -20.23 8.84 -0.21
N LEU A 109 -19.59 7.68 -0.38
CA LEU A 109 -19.45 6.66 0.67
C LEU A 109 -18.55 7.14 1.82
N TYR A 110 -17.45 7.82 1.53
CA TYR A 110 -16.63 8.49 2.54
C TYR A 110 -17.47 9.47 3.38
N ARG A 111 -18.26 10.34 2.73
CA ARG A 111 -19.12 11.31 3.42
C ARG A 111 -20.16 10.63 4.30
N LYS A 112 -20.74 9.52 3.83
CA LYS A 112 -21.66 8.71 4.62
C LYS A 112 -20.97 8.16 5.87
N TRP A 113 -19.79 7.55 5.70
CA TRP A 113 -18.98 7.06 6.82
C TRP A 113 -18.63 8.16 7.82
N ALA A 114 -18.24 9.35 7.34
CA ALA A 114 -17.87 10.49 8.18
C ALA A 114 -19.05 11.02 9.00
N ALA A 115 -20.26 11.07 8.40
CA ALA A 115 -21.47 11.50 9.10
C ALA A 115 -21.91 10.53 10.22
N GLU A 116 -21.47 9.28 10.17
CA GLU A 116 -21.72 8.26 11.19
C GLU A 116 -20.67 8.29 12.32
N GLN A 117 -19.60 9.11 12.21
CA GLN A 117 -18.56 9.20 13.24
C GLN A 117 -18.95 10.14 14.40
N PRO A 118 -18.60 9.81 15.67
CA PRO A 118 -18.95 10.61 16.85
C PRO A 118 -18.30 11.99 16.90
N ALA A 119 -17.17 12.17 16.20
CA ALA A 119 -16.46 13.44 16.05
C ALA A 119 -16.18 13.66 14.57
N PRO A 120 -16.34 14.90 14.05
CA PRO A 120 -15.97 15.19 12.67
C PRO A 120 -14.45 15.07 12.56
N GLU A 121 -13.96 14.03 11.86
CA GLU A 121 -12.64 14.13 11.25
C GLU A 121 -12.65 15.30 10.25
N PRO A 122 -11.53 16.04 10.10
CA PRO A 122 -11.46 17.11 9.12
C PRO A 122 -11.97 16.60 7.78
N SER A 123 -12.92 17.33 7.22
CA SER A 123 -13.63 16.98 5.99
C SER A 123 -12.63 16.62 4.89
N GLY A 124 -13.03 15.72 3.98
CA GLY A 124 -12.34 15.41 2.72
C GLY A 124 -12.18 16.61 1.75
N GLU A 125 -12.21 17.83 2.27
CA GLU A 125 -11.78 19.09 1.64
C GLU A 125 -10.33 19.43 1.96
N ALA A 126 -9.66 18.68 2.86
CA ALA A 126 -8.21 18.77 3.01
C ALA A 126 -7.55 18.61 1.64
N THR A 127 -6.72 19.57 1.28
CA THR A 127 -5.96 19.48 0.04
C THR A 127 -4.67 18.72 0.33
N PRO A 128 -4.18 17.88 -0.59
CA PRO A 128 -2.91 17.20 -0.39
C PRO A 128 -1.68 18.14 -0.35
N GLU A 129 -1.89 19.45 -0.49
CA GLU A 129 -0.86 20.49 -0.30
C GLU A 129 -0.68 20.91 1.17
N ASP A 130 -1.68 20.67 2.02
CA ASP A 130 -1.53 20.73 3.46
C ASP A 130 -0.66 19.54 3.91
N GLU A 131 0.10 19.71 4.98
CA GLU A 131 1.04 18.69 5.48
C GLU A 131 0.48 17.25 5.38
N PRO A 132 1.32 16.24 5.07
CA PRO A 132 0.86 14.88 4.86
C PRO A 132 0.09 14.47 6.10
N ASP A 133 -1.17 14.12 5.89
CA ASP A 133 -2.01 13.69 7.00
C ASP A 133 -1.30 12.56 7.76
N ALA A 134 -1.52 12.50 9.07
CA ALA A 134 -0.88 11.55 9.98
C ALA A 134 -0.96 10.11 9.46
N ALA A 135 -2.05 9.76 8.76
CA ALA A 135 -2.22 8.47 8.11
C ALA A 135 -1.16 8.18 7.03
N THR A 136 -0.88 9.14 6.14
CA THR A 136 0.14 8.99 5.08
C THR A 136 1.54 8.89 5.69
N THR A 137 1.82 9.72 6.69
CA THR A 137 3.12 9.72 7.37
C THR A 137 3.39 8.38 8.08
N LEU A 138 2.37 7.84 8.77
CA LEU A 138 2.47 6.53 9.42
C LEU A 138 2.67 5.41 8.39
N GLU A 139 1.93 5.44 7.29
CA GLU A 139 2.01 4.44 6.22
C GLU A 139 3.42 4.35 5.63
N GLU A 140 4.04 5.50 5.33
CA GLU A 140 5.39 5.56 4.80
C GLU A 140 6.45 5.14 5.82
N ALA A 141 6.26 5.48 7.11
CA ALA A 141 7.16 5.02 8.16
C ALA A 141 7.13 3.49 8.31
N GLN A 142 5.95 2.88 8.20
CA GLN A 142 5.80 1.41 8.21
C GLN A 142 6.47 0.77 6.99
N GLU A 143 6.29 1.37 5.81
CA GLU A 143 6.90 0.93 4.56
C GLU A 143 8.43 1.01 4.63
N ALA A 144 8.99 2.14 5.10
CA ALA A 144 10.43 2.33 5.27
C ALA A 144 11.02 1.36 6.28
N ALA A 145 10.35 1.16 7.42
CA ALA A 145 10.78 0.19 8.43
C ALA A 145 10.79 -1.23 7.88
N ARG A 146 9.79 -1.59 7.08
CA ARG A 146 9.71 -2.91 6.44
C ARG A 146 10.80 -3.11 5.40
N ALA A 147 11.02 -2.12 4.53
CA ALA A 147 12.11 -2.14 3.55
C ALA A 147 13.47 -2.34 4.23
N ALA A 148 13.74 -1.60 5.32
CA ALA A 148 14.99 -1.74 6.07
C ALA A 148 15.17 -3.15 6.66
N ILE A 149 14.10 -3.79 7.15
CA ILE A 149 14.14 -5.18 7.63
C ILE A 149 14.44 -6.12 6.46
N GLU A 150 13.73 -5.98 5.34
CA GLU A 150 13.92 -6.84 4.17
C GLU A 150 15.32 -6.72 3.57
N ASP A 151 15.85 -5.51 3.48
CA ASP A 151 17.22 -5.24 3.02
C ASP A 151 18.24 -5.88 3.97
N HIS A 152 18.06 -5.71 5.28
CA HIS A 152 18.93 -6.35 6.26
C HIS A 152 18.91 -7.87 6.12
N LEU A 153 17.73 -8.50 6.02
CA LEU A 153 17.60 -9.95 5.85
C LEU A 153 18.28 -10.46 4.57
N ARG A 154 18.28 -9.66 3.49
CA ARG A 154 18.96 -10.01 2.22
C ARG A 154 20.49 -9.93 2.32
N GLU A 155 21.01 -9.11 3.22
CA GLU A 155 22.44 -8.96 3.47
C GLU A 155 23.02 -10.03 4.41
N ILE A 156 22.16 -10.69 5.20
CA ILE A 156 22.59 -11.77 6.10
C ILE A 156 23.21 -12.89 5.27
N ASN A 157 24.35 -13.40 5.73
CA ASN A 157 25.00 -14.57 5.14
C ASN A 157 24.00 -15.74 5.09
N PRO A 158 23.89 -16.51 3.98
CA PRO A 158 22.89 -17.58 3.86
C PRO A 158 22.87 -18.57 5.04
N TYR A 159 24.04 -18.92 5.59
CA TYR A 159 24.12 -19.82 6.75
C TYR A 159 23.64 -19.16 8.04
N ASP A 160 23.95 -17.88 8.24
CA ASP A 160 23.46 -17.13 9.41
C ASP A 160 21.94 -16.89 9.30
N PHE A 161 21.42 -16.74 8.07
CA PHE A 161 19.98 -16.64 7.82
C PHE A 161 19.26 -17.95 8.12
N GLN A 162 19.84 -19.08 7.73
CA GLN A 162 19.35 -20.41 8.09
C GLN A 162 19.29 -20.59 9.63
N ASP A 163 20.34 -20.21 10.35
CA ASP A 163 20.37 -20.26 11.82
C ASP A 163 19.32 -19.33 12.47
N LEU A 164 19.10 -18.15 11.88
CA LEU A 164 18.04 -17.22 12.28
C LEU A 164 16.66 -17.85 12.14
N ILE A 165 16.36 -18.48 11.00
CA ILE A 165 15.06 -19.15 10.76
C ILE A 165 14.87 -20.34 11.69
N ALA A 166 15.90 -21.16 11.92
CA ALA A 166 15.83 -22.26 12.87
C ALA A 166 15.51 -21.77 14.30
N SER A 167 16.11 -20.65 14.70
CA SER A 167 15.84 -20.03 16.00
C SER A 167 14.42 -19.47 16.09
N LEU A 168 13.92 -18.86 15.00
CA LEU A 168 12.55 -18.36 14.92
C LEU A 168 11.52 -19.49 15.03
N LEU A 169 11.72 -20.60 14.33
CA LEU A 169 10.84 -21.77 14.40
C LEU A 169 10.77 -22.33 15.83
N LYS A 170 11.92 -22.44 16.52
CA LYS A 170 11.95 -22.82 17.94
C LYS A 170 11.14 -21.87 18.81
N ALA A 171 11.29 -20.56 18.61
CA ALA A 171 10.56 -19.55 19.37
C ALA A 171 9.04 -19.58 19.10
N MET A 172 8.64 -19.98 17.88
CA MET A 172 7.24 -20.21 17.52
C MET A 172 6.66 -21.52 18.08
N GLY A 173 7.47 -22.32 18.78
CA GLY A 173 7.05 -23.57 19.43
C GLY A 173 7.32 -24.83 18.63
N TYR A 174 7.98 -24.75 17.48
CA TYR A 174 8.38 -25.95 16.72
C TYR A 174 9.61 -26.61 17.34
N HIS A 175 9.66 -27.93 17.31
CA HIS A 175 10.87 -28.69 17.59
C HIS A 175 11.74 -28.77 16.34
N VAL A 176 12.85 -28.04 16.32
CA VAL A 176 13.85 -28.13 15.23
C VAL A 176 14.78 -29.30 15.52
N ASP A 177 14.63 -30.35 14.72
CA ASP A 177 15.38 -31.60 14.84
C ASP A 177 16.73 -31.52 14.10
N TRP A 178 16.78 -30.75 13.01
CA TRP A 178 17.98 -30.67 12.17
C TRP A 178 18.08 -29.34 11.42
N VAL A 179 19.33 -28.89 11.24
CA VAL A 179 19.74 -27.73 10.45
C VAL A 179 20.91 -28.19 9.57
N ALA A 180 20.85 -27.92 8.27
CA ALA A 180 21.86 -28.35 7.32
C ALA A 180 23.27 -27.84 7.66
N PRO A 181 24.31 -28.69 7.59
CA PRO A 181 25.69 -28.24 7.74
C PRO A 181 26.13 -27.40 6.54
N ARG A 182 27.13 -26.54 6.72
CA ARG A 182 27.68 -25.71 5.64
C ARG A 182 28.19 -26.58 4.48
N GLY A 183 27.61 -26.43 3.30
CA GLY A 183 27.98 -27.21 2.10
C GLY A 183 26.78 -27.51 1.20
N ALA A 184 26.92 -28.49 0.30
CA ALA A 184 25.81 -28.97 -0.52
C ALA A 184 24.84 -29.80 0.35
N ASP A 185 23.57 -29.43 0.36
CA ASP A 185 22.55 -29.93 1.29
C ASP A 185 21.30 -30.50 0.59
N ASP A 186 21.41 -30.90 -0.68
CA ASP A 186 20.31 -31.40 -1.53
C ASP A 186 19.06 -30.47 -1.56
N GLY A 187 19.20 -29.20 -1.12
CA GLY A 187 18.16 -28.19 -1.13
C GLY A 187 17.22 -28.18 0.08
N ILE A 188 17.58 -28.85 1.20
CA ILE A 188 16.81 -28.78 2.45
C ILE A 188 17.66 -28.11 3.54
N ASP A 189 17.22 -26.94 3.99
CA ASP A 189 17.96 -26.15 5.00
C ASP A 189 17.61 -26.54 6.46
N ILE A 190 16.34 -26.85 6.76
CA ILE A 190 15.84 -27.04 8.13
C ILE A 190 14.73 -28.10 8.18
N MET A 191 14.75 -28.97 9.18
CA MET A 191 13.64 -29.87 9.53
C MET A 191 13.08 -29.52 10.92
N ALA A 192 11.78 -29.22 10.97
CA ALA A 192 11.08 -28.83 12.18
C ALA A 192 9.69 -29.48 12.27
N PHE A 193 9.28 -29.83 13.48
CA PHE A 193 8.02 -30.54 13.77
C PHE A 193 7.17 -29.78 14.80
N SER A 194 5.85 -29.88 14.69
CA SER A 194 4.88 -29.27 15.62
C SER A 194 4.43 -30.24 16.70
#